data_AF-A0A522CB52-F1
#
_entry.id   AF-A0A522CB52-F1
#
_cell.length_a   1.000
_cell.length_b   1.000
_cell.length_c   1.000
_cell.angle_alpha   90.00
_cell.angle_beta   90.00
_cell.angle_gamma   90.00
#
_symmetry.space_group_name_H-M   'P 1'
#
loop_
_entity.id
_entity.type
_entity.pdbx_description
1 polymer ?
#
loop_
_entity_poly.entity_id
_entity_poly.type
_entity_poly.pdbx_seq_one_letter_code
_entity_poly.pdbx_strand_id
1 'polypeptide(L)'
;MPDSDDRKKSKENVTYRVFHSPVFVALTGMGVILMAFAFDSIRNNVSTLGLMVGAGIFVALAVMNMVVNAMINKLHNQEYFDQRLEVLNNMILSNNLNWLVNQKYVQMLEMGAEEVWAFAPELTYSIQPGTEIFKAVEMSLAKGCRYKIFMPNQPETHKILSDYRRLHKFKPGQVEFILVAHEEYVFHTIITVYNPRSDFPKAIEWLPVENLVAWLEMDTKHAARMVGIGEVLLKRYNIEGVGRDNGYVKEIPRGAGQAVVQVE
;
A
#
# COMPACT_ATOMS: atom_id res chain seq x y z
N MET A 1 -19.18 -15.84 -6.45
CA MET A 1 -19.03 -15.06 -5.20
C MET A 1 -19.55 -13.66 -5.49
N PRO A 2 -20.58 -13.16 -4.79
CA PRO A 2 -21.10 -11.82 -5.07
C PRO A 2 -20.11 -10.78 -4.56
N ASP A 3 -19.83 -9.83 -5.45
CA ASP A 3 -18.75 -8.84 -5.39
C ASP A 3 -18.84 -7.97 -4.12
N SER A 4 -17.69 -7.61 -3.54
CA SER A 4 -17.65 -6.78 -2.33
C SER A 4 -18.28 -5.40 -2.53
N ASP A 5 -18.38 -4.95 -3.78
CA ASP A 5 -19.05 -3.71 -4.16
C ASP A 5 -20.58 -3.79 -4.09
N ASP A 6 -21.17 -4.96 -4.38
CA ASP A 6 -22.62 -5.16 -4.28
C ASP A 6 -23.08 -5.13 -2.81
N ARG A 7 -22.23 -5.59 -1.87
CA ARG A 7 -22.54 -5.52 -0.44
C ARG A 7 -22.47 -4.09 0.11
N LYS A 8 -21.57 -3.25 -0.40
CA LYS A 8 -21.51 -1.82 -0.02
C LYS A 8 -22.68 -1.03 -0.60
N LYS A 9 -22.99 -1.20 -1.90
CA LYS A 9 -24.16 -0.59 -2.55
C LYS A 9 -25.48 -1.07 -1.94
N SER A 10 -25.55 -2.33 -1.51
CA SER A 10 -26.71 -2.87 -0.79
C SER A 10 -26.88 -2.23 0.59
N LYS A 11 -25.79 -2.07 1.36
CA LYS A 11 -25.85 -1.43 2.68
C LYS A 11 -26.22 0.05 2.61
N GLU A 12 -25.63 0.82 1.69
CA GLU A 12 -26.02 2.23 1.45
C GLU A 12 -27.48 2.38 1.01
N ASN A 13 -27.96 1.47 0.16
CA ASN A 13 -29.37 1.46 -0.26
C ASN A 13 -30.34 1.18 0.90
N VAL A 14 -29.97 0.32 1.86
CA VAL A 14 -30.82 -0.01 3.00
C VAL A 14 -30.87 1.14 3.99
N THR A 15 -29.75 1.75 4.36
CA THR A 15 -29.75 2.95 5.23
C THR A 15 -30.51 4.10 4.59
N TYR A 16 -30.27 4.40 3.31
CA TYR A 16 -30.99 5.46 2.60
C TYR A 16 -32.51 5.22 2.59
N ARG A 17 -32.95 3.98 2.34
CA ARG A 17 -34.36 3.59 2.33
C ARG A 17 -35.01 3.64 3.72
N VAL A 18 -34.24 3.36 4.78
CA VAL A 18 -34.72 3.47 6.17
C VAL A 18 -34.87 4.94 6.58
N PHE A 19 -33.89 5.80 6.27
CA PHE A 19 -33.95 7.23 6.60
C PHE A 19 -35.04 8.00 5.84
N HIS A 20 -35.42 7.54 4.64
CA HIS A 20 -36.52 8.12 3.85
C HIS A 20 -37.84 7.38 4.02
N SER A 21 -37.91 6.39 4.92
CA SER A 21 -39.16 5.71 5.23
C SER A 21 -40.14 6.70 5.88
N PRO A 22 -41.40 6.78 5.42
CA PRO A 22 -42.43 7.63 6.04
C PRO A 22 -42.59 7.35 7.53
N VAL A 23 -42.37 6.11 7.96
CA VAL A 23 -42.45 5.68 9.36
C VAL A 23 -41.31 6.29 10.19
N PHE A 24 -40.09 6.35 9.65
CA PHE A 24 -38.95 6.94 10.35
C PHE A 24 -39.08 8.46 10.48
N VAL A 25 -39.58 9.12 9.43
CA VAL A 25 -39.86 10.56 9.44
C VAL A 25 -40.98 10.88 10.43
N ALA A 26 -42.04 10.07 10.48
CA ALA A 26 -43.12 10.24 11.43
C ALA A 26 -42.66 10.04 12.89
N LEU A 27 -41.85 9.02 13.16
CA LEU A 27 -41.31 8.76 14.51
C LEU A 27 -40.34 9.86 14.97
N THR A 28 -39.47 10.34 14.08
CA THR A 28 -38.56 11.44 14.40
C THR A 28 -39.32 12.76 14.62
N GLY A 29 -40.32 13.06 13.79
CA GLY A 29 -41.23 14.20 13.99
C GLY A 29 -42.00 14.13 15.32
N MET A 30 -42.54 12.97 15.66
CA MET A 30 -43.24 12.75 16.94
C MET A 30 -42.28 12.88 18.13
N GLY A 31 -41.04 12.40 18.00
CA GLY A 31 -40.00 12.58 19.00
C GLY A 31 -39.66 14.05 19.26
N VAL A 32 -39.57 14.88 18.22
CA VAL A 32 -39.33 16.32 18.35
C VAL A 32 -40.48 17.02 19.06
N ILE A 33 -41.73 16.66 18.73
CA ILE A 33 -42.93 17.23 19.37
C ILE A 33 -42.96 16.87 20.86
N LEU A 34 -42.69 15.61 21.21
CA LEU A 34 -42.63 15.17 22.61
C LEU A 34 -41.49 15.86 23.37
N MET A 35 -40.32 16.06 22.75
CA MET A 35 -39.25 16.86 23.34
C MET A 35 -39.67 18.31 23.58
N ALA A 36 -40.40 18.93 22.64
CA ALA A 36 -40.87 20.30 22.79
C ALA A 36 -41.84 20.43 23.97
N PHE A 37 -42.77 19.49 24.14
CA PHE A 37 -43.67 19.45 25.29
C PHE A 37 -42.95 19.19 26.61
N ALA A 38 -41.96 18.28 26.61
CA ALA A 38 -41.13 18.03 27.78
C ALA A 38 -40.33 19.29 28.16
N PHE A 39 -39.78 20.01 27.17
CA PHE A 39 -39.04 21.26 27.39
C PHE A 39 -39.94 22.37 27.94
N ASP A 40 -41.16 22.51 27.43
CA ASP A 40 -42.12 23.50 27.91
C ASP A 40 -42.57 23.18 29.35
N SER A 41 -42.83 21.90 29.66
CA SER A 41 -43.13 21.44 31.01
C SER A 41 -41.97 21.67 31.98
N ILE A 42 -40.72 21.47 31.55
CA ILE A 42 -39.53 21.75 32.37
C ILE A 42 -39.37 23.26 32.57
N ARG A 43 -39.56 24.06 31.52
CA ARG A 43 -39.45 25.53 31.58
C ARG A 43 -40.44 26.16 32.54
N ASN A 44 -41.66 25.63 32.62
CA ASN A 44 -42.70 26.16 33.50
C ASN A 44 -42.48 25.78 34.97
N ASN A 45 -41.69 24.74 35.27
CA ASN A 45 -41.45 24.24 36.63
C ASN A 45 -40.03 24.52 37.16
N VAL A 46 -39.10 24.94 36.31
CA VAL A 46 -37.68 25.14 36.65
C VAL A 46 -37.29 26.58 36.36
N SER A 47 -36.59 27.22 37.31
CA SER A 47 -36.08 28.58 37.12
C SER A 47 -35.17 28.68 35.89
N THR A 48 -35.08 29.86 35.27
CA THR A 48 -34.25 30.11 34.09
C THR A 48 -32.79 29.72 34.30
N LEU A 49 -32.28 29.83 35.54
CA LEU A 49 -30.96 29.37 35.93
C LEU A 49 -30.84 27.83 35.89
N GLY A 50 -31.85 27.12 36.38
CA GLY A 50 -31.89 25.65 36.35
C GLY A 50 -31.96 25.08 34.92
N LEU A 51 -32.62 25.79 34.00
CA LEU A 51 -32.61 25.44 32.57
C LEU A 51 -31.22 25.56 31.95
N MET A 52 -30.47 26.63 32.25
CA MET A 52 -29.11 26.81 31.74
C MET A 52 -28.15 25.73 32.27
N VAL A 53 -28.24 25.41 33.56
CA VAL A 53 -27.44 24.34 34.17
C VAL A 53 -27.80 22.98 33.57
N GLY A 54 -29.10 22.69 33.40
CA GLY A 54 -29.57 21.45 32.79
C GLY A 54 -29.13 21.30 31.33
N ALA A 55 -29.21 22.36 30.52
CA ALA A 55 -28.73 22.36 29.14
C ALA A 55 -27.21 22.11 29.06
N GLY A 56 -26.43 22.73 29.96
CA GLY A 56 -24.98 22.49 30.05
C GLY A 56 -24.64 21.03 30.35
N ILE A 57 -25.34 20.42 31.31
CA ILE A 57 -25.17 18.99 31.66
C ILE A 57 -25.56 18.10 30.47
N PHE A 58 -26.65 18.42 29.77
CA PHE A 58 -27.09 17.65 28.61
C PHE A 58 -26.08 17.69 27.46
N VAL A 59 -25.53 18.87 27.15
CA VAL A 59 -24.48 19.02 26.13
C VAL A 59 -23.22 18.26 26.54
N ALA A 60 -22.82 18.34 27.81
CA ALA A 60 -21.67 17.57 28.31
C ALA A 60 -21.87 16.05 28.17
N LEU A 61 -23.07 15.54 28.49
CA LEU A 61 -23.42 14.12 28.31
C LEU A 61 -23.44 13.72 26.83
N ALA A 62 -23.95 14.59 25.95
CA ALA A 62 -23.95 14.32 24.50
C ALA A 62 -22.53 14.23 23.94
N VAL A 63 -21.64 15.16 24.32
CA VAL A 63 -20.22 15.13 23.93
C VAL A 63 -19.54 13.87 24.48
N MET A 64 -19.79 13.53 25.74
CA MET A 64 -19.22 12.32 26.36
C MET A 64 -19.65 11.05 25.61
N ASN A 65 -20.93 10.93 25.26
CA ASN A 65 -21.44 9.81 24.45
C ASN A 65 -20.78 9.76 23.06
N MET A 66 -20.55 10.91 22.43
CA MET A 66 -19.88 10.98 21.13
C MET A 66 -18.43 10.49 21.21
N VAL A 67 -17.71 10.86 22.27
CA VAL A 67 -16.34 10.40 22.53
C VAL A 67 -16.30 8.90 22.84
N VAL A 68 -17.21 8.40 23.68
CA VAL A 68 -17.32 6.97 23.99
C VAL A 68 -17.63 6.16 22.73
N ASN A 69 -18.57 6.60 21.89
CA ASN A 69 -18.86 5.95 20.61
C ASN A 69 -17.66 5.98 19.66
N ALA A 70 -16.92 7.08 19.59
CA ALA A 70 -15.69 7.15 18.78
C ALA A 70 -14.63 6.16 19.28
N MET A 71 -14.48 6.01 20.60
CA MET A 71 -13.58 5.02 21.21
C MET A 71 -14.04 3.58 20.97
N ILE A 72 -15.33 3.29 21.14
CA ILE A 72 -15.89 1.96 20.87
C ILE A 72 -15.72 1.61 19.39
N ASN A 73 -16.00 2.53 18.46
CA ASN A 73 -15.78 2.29 17.03
C ASN A 73 -14.30 2.06 16.71
N LYS A 74 -13.39 2.78 17.37
CA LYS A 74 -11.95 2.56 17.23
C LYS A 74 -11.55 1.16 17.75
N LEU A 75 -12.05 0.76 18.91
CA LEU A 75 -11.80 -0.56 19.50
C LEU A 75 -12.40 -1.68 18.64
N HIS A 76 -13.63 -1.53 18.16
CA HIS A 76 -14.29 -2.52 17.31
C HIS A 76 -13.57 -2.68 15.97
N ASN A 77 -13.07 -1.58 15.40
CA ASN A 77 -12.22 -1.65 14.21
C ASN A 77 -10.90 -2.38 14.51
N GLN A 78 -10.27 -2.14 15.67
CA GLN A 78 -9.06 -2.85 16.09
C GLN A 78 -9.32 -4.34 16.32
N GLU A 79 -10.37 -4.71 17.05
CA GLU A 79 -10.79 -6.10 17.23
C GLU A 79 -11.10 -6.79 15.90
N TYR A 80 -11.73 -6.08 14.97
CA TYR A 80 -11.98 -6.60 13.62
C TYR A 80 -10.69 -6.87 12.84
N PHE A 81 -9.67 -6.00 13.00
CA PHE A 81 -8.34 -6.23 12.45
C PHE A 81 -7.64 -7.41 13.14
N ASP A 82 -7.73 -7.51 14.46
CA ASP A 82 -7.10 -8.57 15.24
C ASP A 82 -7.74 -9.93 14.96
N GLN A 83 -9.06 -10.02 14.83
CA GLN A 83 -9.78 -11.22 14.40
C GLN A 83 -9.38 -11.65 12.99
N ARG A 84 -9.19 -10.70 12.07
CA ARG A 84 -8.69 -11.02 10.72
C ARG A 84 -7.25 -11.52 10.76
N LEU A 85 -6.41 -10.93 11.60
CA LEU A 85 -5.03 -11.40 11.81
C LEU A 85 -5.01 -12.79 12.44
N GLU A 86 -5.89 -13.07 13.39
CA GLU A 86 -6.02 -14.38 14.03
C GLU A 86 -6.51 -15.43 13.03
N VAL A 87 -7.49 -15.12 12.19
CA VAL A 87 -7.93 -16.00 11.10
C VAL A 87 -6.80 -16.25 10.10
N LEU A 88 -6.02 -15.23 9.75
CA LEU A 88 -4.86 -15.37 8.85
C LEU A 88 -3.78 -16.23 9.50
N ASN A 89 -3.49 -16.03 10.78
CA ASN A 89 -2.52 -16.80 11.55
C ASN A 89 -2.98 -18.26 11.71
N ASN A 90 -4.27 -18.49 11.98
CA ASN A 90 -4.88 -19.82 12.06
C ASN A 90 -4.90 -20.51 10.69
N MET A 91 -5.09 -19.78 9.59
CA MET A 91 -4.94 -20.32 8.23
C MET A 91 -3.48 -20.66 7.90
N ILE A 92 -2.52 -19.85 8.37
CA ILE A 92 -1.08 -20.09 8.21
C ILE A 92 -0.65 -21.36 8.96
N LEU A 93 -1.08 -21.50 10.21
CA LEU A 93 -0.74 -22.64 11.07
C LEU A 93 -1.46 -23.93 10.67
N SER A 94 -2.71 -23.86 10.20
CA SER A 94 -3.48 -25.05 9.79
C SER A 94 -3.05 -25.62 8.43
N ASN A 95 -2.41 -24.83 7.57
CA ASN A 95 -2.00 -25.24 6.21
C ASN A 95 -0.46 -25.34 6.01
N ASN A 96 0.36 -25.29 7.07
CA ASN A 96 1.84 -25.25 6.95
C ASN A 96 2.34 -24.10 6.03
N LEU A 97 1.65 -22.95 6.01
CA LEU A 97 2.01 -21.80 5.18
C LEU A 97 3.06 -20.92 5.88
N ASN A 98 4.11 -21.51 6.48
CA ASN A 98 5.21 -20.75 7.10
C ASN A 98 5.92 -19.81 6.10
N TRP A 99 5.69 -20.02 4.81
CA TRP A 99 6.17 -19.17 3.72
C TRP A 99 5.32 -17.92 3.52
N LEU A 100 4.07 -17.84 3.97
CA LEU A 100 3.25 -16.64 3.82
C LEU A 100 3.62 -15.60 4.89
N VAL A 101 4.03 -14.42 4.46
CA VAL A 101 4.45 -13.32 5.33
C VAL A 101 3.58 -12.09 5.13
N ASN A 102 3.44 -11.29 6.19
CA ASN A 102 2.65 -10.06 6.15
C ASN A 102 3.52 -8.85 5.76
N GLN A 103 2.88 -7.73 5.45
CA GLN A 103 3.57 -6.50 5.04
C GLN A 103 4.49 -5.91 6.12
N LYS A 104 4.17 -6.09 7.41
CA LYS A 104 5.04 -5.65 8.51
C LYS A 104 6.35 -6.43 8.55
N TYR A 105 6.32 -7.72 8.24
CA TYR A 105 7.51 -8.54 8.13
C TYR A 105 8.42 -8.07 6.99
N VAL A 106 7.84 -7.81 5.81
CA VAL A 106 8.57 -7.22 4.68
C VAL A 106 9.17 -5.87 5.06
N GLN A 107 8.41 -5.03 5.76
CA GLN A 107 8.89 -3.74 6.29
C GLN A 107 10.12 -3.89 7.19
N MET A 108 10.10 -4.87 8.11
CA MET A 108 11.24 -5.14 8.99
C MET A 108 12.48 -5.60 8.22
N LEU A 109 12.30 -6.46 7.21
CA LEU A 109 13.40 -6.91 6.35
C LEU A 109 13.99 -5.75 5.55
N GLU A 110 13.15 -4.93 4.95
CA GLU A 110 13.55 -3.73 4.19
C GLU A 110 14.38 -2.79 5.07
N MET A 111 13.88 -2.46 6.27
CA MET A 111 14.54 -1.54 7.19
C MET A 111 15.85 -2.07 7.79
N GLY A 112 16.04 -3.39 7.79
CA GLY A 112 17.22 -4.09 8.31
C GLY A 112 18.24 -4.47 7.24
N ALA A 113 17.94 -4.24 5.96
CA ALA A 113 18.84 -4.58 4.87
C ALA A 113 19.88 -3.48 4.61
N GLU A 114 21.10 -3.90 4.29
CA GLU A 114 22.17 -3.04 3.79
C GLU A 114 22.15 -2.96 2.26
N GLU A 115 21.69 -4.03 1.61
CA GLU A 115 21.58 -4.14 0.17
C GLU A 115 20.33 -4.93 -0.22
N VAL A 116 19.60 -4.44 -1.21
CA VAL A 116 18.34 -5.00 -1.69
C VAL A 116 18.37 -5.14 -3.20
N TRP A 117 18.06 -6.34 -3.69
CA TRP A 117 17.91 -6.61 -5.12
C TRP A 117 16.46 -6.89 -5.44
N ALA A 118 15.84 -6.10 -6.32
CA ALA A 118 14.45 -6.27 -6.71
C ALA A 118 14.34 -6.67 -8.17
N PHE A 119 13.76 -7.83 -8.45
CA PHE A 119 13.34 -8.27 -9.77
C PHE A 119 11.86 -7.95 -9.90
N ALA A 120 11.54 -6.83 -10.54
CA ALA A 120 10.19 -6.32 -10.55
C ALA A 120 9.78 -5.83 -11.95
N PRO A 121 8.70 -6.36 -12.55
CA PRO A 121 8.14 -5.76 -13.77
C PRO A 121 7.50 -4.39 -13.47
N GLU A 122 7.07 -4.18 -12.23
CA GLU A 122 6.48 -2.94 -11.74
C GLU A 122 6.97 -2.60 -10.32
N LEU A 123 6.93 -1.32 -9.94
CA LEU A 123 7.34 -0.85 -8.60
C LEU A 123 6.15 -0.31 -7.78
N THR A 124 4.96 -0.84 -8.01
CA THR A 124 3.68 -0.34 -7.49
C THR A 124 3.72 0.00 -6.00
N TYR A 125 4.19 -0.91 -5.15
CA TYR A 125 4.26 -0.66 -3.70
C TYR A 125 5.36 0.31 -3.28
N SER A 126 6.43 0.43 -4.07
CA SER A 126 7.54 1.34 -3.82
C SER A 126 7.27 2.75 -4.34
N ILE A 127 6.28 2.97 -5.21
CA ILE A 127 5.93 4.31 -5.74
C ILE A 127 4.56 4.83 -5.26
N GLN A 128 3.78 4.04 -4.52
CA GLN A 128 2.49 4.49 -3.98
C GLN A 128 2.67 5.13 -2.59
N PRO A 129 2.50 6.46 -2.46
CA PRO A 129 2.60 7.12 -1.15
C PRO A 129 1.45 6.65 -0.27
N GLY A 130 1.77 6.00 0.85
CA GLY A 130 0.80 5.46 1.81
C GLY A 130 0.96 3.98 2.12
N THR A 131 1.74 3.24 1.32
CA THR A 131 2.07 1.85 1.66
C THR A 131 3.16 1.80 2.73
N GLU A 132 3.16 0.74 3.55
CA GLU A 132 4.22 0.53 4.55
C GLU A 132 5.59 0.24 3.90
N ILE A 133 5.58 -0.32 2.68
CA ILE A 133 6.79 -0.58 1.89
C ILE A 133 7.38 0.73 1.38
N PHE A 134 6.56 1.67 0.89
CA PHE A 134 7.02 3.00 0.46
C PHE A 134 7.81 3.69 1.59
N LYS A 135 7.24 3.72 2.80
CA LYS A 135 7.90 4.31 3.98
C LYS A 135 9.19 3.58 4.34
N ALA A 136 9.19 2.25 4.25
CA ALA A 136 10.39 1.46 4.56
C ALA A 136 11.52 1.70 3.55
N VAL A 137 11.20 1.80 2.26
CA VAL A 137 12.18 2.16 1.22
C VAL A 137 12.76 3.54 1.50
N GLU A 138 11.92 4.53 1.81
CA GLU A 138 12.38 5.90 2.14
C GLU A 138 13.32 5.91 3.36
N MET A 139 12.95 5.21 4.43
CA MET A 139 13.80 5.07 5.62
C MET A 139 15.11 4.32 5.33
N SER A 140 15.08 3.30 4.49
CA SER A 140 16.25 2.48 4.16
C SER A 140 17.22 3.24 3.26
N LEU A 141 16.71 4.00 2.28
CA LEU A 141 17.50 4.92 1.47
C LEU A 141 18.15 6.01 2.33
N ALA A 142 17.43 6.56 3.30
CA ALA A 142 17.97 7.55 4.24
C ALA A 142 19.11 6.97 5.10
N LYS A 143 19.03 5.70 5.51
CA LYS A 143 20.12 4.98 6.20
C LYS A 143 21.31 4.68 5.29
N GLY A 144 21.10 4.70 3.98
CA GLY A 144 22.13 4.44 2.97
C GLY A 144 22.15 3.02 2.42
N CYS A 145 21.03 2.29 2.51
CA CYS A 145 20.84 1.01 1.84
C CYS A 145 21.05 1.14 0.32
N ARG A 146 21.70 0.13 -0.27
CA ARG A 146 21.94 0.05 -1.72
C ARG A 146 20.88 -0.79 -2.41
N TYR A 147 20.36 -0.30 -3.53
CA TYR A 147 19.34 -0.96 -4.32
C TYR A 147 19.85 -1.30 -5.70
N LYS A 148 19.55 -2.52 -6.15
CA LYS A 148 19.68 -2.93 -7.55
C LYS A 148 18.33 -3.40 -8.03
N ILE A 149 17.76 -2.72 -9.01
CA ILE A 149 16.39 -2.96 -9.47
C ILE A 149 16.46 -3.43 -10.92
N PHE A 150 16.08 -4.69 -11.14
CA PHE A 150 16.05 -5.36 -12.44
C PHE A 150 14.64 -5.29 -13.02
N MET A 151 14.51 -4.59 -14.15
CA MET A 151 13.21 -4.35 -14.81
C MET A 151 13.30 -4.64 -16.31
N PRO A 152 12.19 -5.00 -16.97
CA PRO A 152 12.17 -5.15 -18.42
C PRO A 152 12.31 -3.77 -19.08
N ASN A 153 13.07 -3.68 -20.16
CA ASN A 153 13.23 -2.45 -20.93
C ASN A 153 12.00 -2.21 -21.82
N GLN A 154 10.99 -1.58 -21.23
CA GLN A 154 9.75 -1.20 -21.91
C GLN A 154 9.45 0.29 -21.69
N PRO A 155 8.68 0.93 -22.59
CA PRO A 155 8.27 2.33 -22.42
C PRO A 155 7.62 2.63 -21.06
N GLU A 156 6.81 1.70 -20.55
CA GLU A 156 6.13 1.83 -19.25
C GLU A 156 7.13 1.85 -18.08
N THR A 157 8.19 1.03 -18.15
CA THR A 157 9.26 1.00 -17.16
C THR A 157 9.93 2.37 -17.01
N HIS A 158 10.21 3.08 -18.11
CA HIS A 158 10.83 4.41 -18.06
C HIS A 158 9.99 5.41 -17.26
N LYS A 159 8.65 5.33 -17.36
CA LYS A 159 7.74 6.13 -16.54
C LYS A 159 7.86 5.75 -15.05
N ILE A 160 7.86 4.46 -14.74
CA ILE A 160 8.01 3.94 -13.37
C ILE A 160 9.33 4.42 -12.75
N LEU A 161 10.44 4.39 -13.52
CA LEU A 161 11.75 4.86 -13.07
C LEU A 161 11.75 6.36 -12.77
N SER A 162 11.12 7.15 -13.63
CA SER A 162 10.95 8.59 -13.42
C SER A 162 10.14 8.89 -12.16
N ASP A 163 9.04 8.18 -11.95
CA ASP A 163 8.21 8.31 -10.75
C ASP A 163 8.98 7.90 -9.49
N TYR A 164 9.75 6.81 -9.53
CA TYR A 164 10.60 6.40 -8.41
C TYR A 164 11.62 7.48 -8.05
N ARG A 165 12.33 8.04 -9.03
CA ARG A 165 13.31 9.13 -8.83
C ARG A 165 12.66 10.41 -8.31
N ARG A 166 11.41 10.69 -8.70
CA ARG A 166 10.66 11.86 -8.25
C ARG A 166 10.19 11.73 -6.80
N LEU A 167 9.81 10.52 -6.39
CA LEU A 167 9.22 10.26 -5.08
C LEU A 167 10.27 9.98 -4.00
N HIS A 168 11.41 9.38 -4.36
CA HIS A 168 12.47 9.02 -3.42
C HIS A 168 13.69 9.92 -3.54
N LYS A 169 14.28 10.28 -2.40
CA LYS A 169 15.55 11.00 -2.33
C LYS A 169 16.68 10.03 -1.97
N PHE A 170 17.69 9.92 -2.82
CA PHE A 170 18.84 9.05 -2.60
C PHE A 170 20.12 9.64 -3.20
N LYS A 171 21.27 9.21 -2.69
CA LYS A 171 22.60 9.64 -3.14
C LYS A 171 22.96 8.96 -4.46
N PRO A 172 23.85 9.57 -5.28
CA PRO A 172 24.37 8.94 -6.48
C PRO A 172 24.98 7.56 -6.19
N GLY A 173 24.61 6.55 -6.99
CA GLY A 173 25.09 5.17 -6.84
C GLY A 173 24.42 4.35 -5.72
N GLN A 174 23.47 4.92 -4.96
CA GLN A 174 22.69 4.12 -4.00
C GLN A 174 21.62 3.27 -4.67
N VAL A 175 21.05 3.74 -5.78
CA VAL A 175 20.04 3.01 -6.54
C VAL A 175 20.55 2.82 -7.95
N GLU A 176 20.66 1.58 -8.38
CA GLU A 176 21.01 1.18 -9.74
C GLU A 176 19.79 0.53 -10.39
N PHE A 177 19.38 1.06 -11.54
CA PHE A 177 18.36 0.44 -12.39
C PHE A 177 19.05 -0.37 -13.49
N ILE A 178 18.76 -1.66 -13.56
CA ILE A 178 19.27 -2.58 -14.57
C ILE A 178 18.12 -2.91 -15.50
N LEU A 179 18.14 -2.30 -16.68
CA LEU A 179 17.14 -2.56 -17.72
C LEU A 179 17.55 -3.80 -18.52
N VAL A 180 16.79 -4.86 -18.36
CA VAL A 180 16.97 -6.15 -19.06
C VAL A 180 16.12 -6.12 -20.33
N ALA A 181 16.63 -6.66 -21.44
CA ALA A 181 15.84 -6.77 -22.67
C ALA A 181 14.52 -7.52 -22.40
N HIS A 182 13.41 -7.04 -22.97
CA HIS A 182 12.07 -7.53 -22.60
C HIS A 182 11.93 -9.04 -22.88
N GLU A 183 12.48 -9.51 -24.00
CA GLU A 183 12.53 -10.90 -24.42
C GLU A 183 13.36 -11.80 -23.48
N GLU A 184 14.30 -11.23 -22.71
CA GLU A 184 15.11 -11.95 -21.73
C GLU A 184 14.51 -11.89 -20.31
N TYR A 185 13.50 -11.04 -20.09
CA TYR A 185 12.94 -10.81 -18.76
C TYR A 185 11.85 -11.83 -18.44
N VAL A 186 12.18 -12.80 -17.58
CA VAL A 186 11.31 -13.94 -17.25
C VAL A 186 10.48 -13.78 -15.98
N PHE A 187 10.59 -12.64 -15.29
CA PHE A 187 9.89 -12.40 -14.03
C PHE A 187 8.53 -11.75 -14.29
N HIS A 188 7.46 -12.39 -13.84
CA HIS A 188 6.10 -11.87 -13.94
C HIS A 188 5.56 -11.33 -12.61
N THR A 189 6.27 -11.59 -11.52
CA THR A 189 5.97 -11.17 -10.15
C THR A 189 7.09 -10.27 -9.62
N ILE A 190 6.88 -9.64 -8.47
CA ILE A 190 7.91 -8.85 -7.79
C ILE A 190 8.65 -9.78 -6.84
N ILE A 191 9.95 -9.96 -7.04
CA ILE A 191 10.82 -10.73 -6.14
C ILE A 191 11.89 -9.81 -5.59
N THR A 192 11.93 -9.67 -4.26
CA THR A 192 12.92 -8.84 -3.57
C THR A 192 13.84 -9.72 -2.74
N VAL A 193 15.15 -9.57 -2.94
CA VAL A 193 16.20 -10.27 -2.19
C VAL A 193 16.89 -9.28 -1.26
N TYR A 194 16.81 -9.56 0.03
CA TYR A 194 17.41 -8.79 1.11
C TYR A 194 18.78 -9.36 1.49
N ASN A 195 19.77 -8.49 1.61
CA ASN A 195 21.16 -8.82 1.93
C ASN A 195 21.71 -9.96 1.07
N PRO A 196 21.70 -9.81 -0.28
CA PRO A 196 22.08 -10.87 -1.22
C PRO A 196 23.52 -11.38 -1.04
N ARG A 197 24.39 -10.57 -0.42
CA ARG A 197 25.79 -10.90 -0.12
C ARG A 197 26.03 -11.45 1.28
N SER A 198 24.99 -11.57 2.11
CA SER A 198 25.11 -12.17 3.44
C SER A 198 25.12 -13.70 3.37
N ASP A 199 25.50 -14.35 4.47
CA ASP A 199 25.44 -15.81 4.59
C ASP A 199 24.00 -16.36 4.51
N PHE A 200 23.01 -15.52 4.79
CA PHE A 200 21.59 -15.88 4.84
C PHE A 200 20.72 -14.87 4.07
N PRO A 201 20.78 -14.87 2.73
CA PRO A 201 19.93 -13.99 1.92
C PRO A 201 18.46 -14.41 2.09
N LYS A 202 17.57 -13.43 2.19
CA LYS A 202 16.12 -13.65 2.26
C LYS A 202 15.48 -13.17 0.98
N ALA A 203 14.70 -14.03 0.32
CA ALA A 203 13.94 -13.65 -0.88
C ALA A 203 12.45 -13.64 -0.55
N ILE A 204 11.80 -12.53 -0.89
CA ILE A 204 10.37 -12.32 -0.73
C ILE A 204 9.73 -12.15 -2.09
N GLU A 205 8.72 -12.96 -2.40
CA GLU A 205 7.94 -12.86 -3.62
C GLU A 205 6.55 -12.28 -3.33
N TRP A 206 6.13 -11.31 -4.13
CA TRP A 206 4.76 -10.83 -4.13
C TRP A 206 3.89 -11.70 -5.03
N LEU A 207 2.73 -12.12 -4.53
CA LEU A 207 1.73 -12.78 -5.36
C LEU A 207 0.64 -11.80 -5.82
N PRO A 208 0.36 -11.71 -7.13
CA PRO A 208 -0.75 -10.93 -7.66
C PRO A 208 -2.07 -11.68 -7.46
N VAL A 209 -2.57 -11.74 -6.21
CA VAL A 209 -3.90 -12.30 -5.90
C VAL A 209 -4.93 -11.18 -5.87
N GLU A 210 -6.03 -11.34 -6.60
CA GLU A 210 -7.12 -10.35 -6.61
C GLU A 210 -7.62 -10.09 -5.18
N ASN A 211 -7.69 -8.81 -4.80
CA ASN A 211 -8.16 -8.32 -3.49
C ASN A 211 -7.33 -8.76 -2.26
N LEU A 212 -6.14 -9.35 -2.45
CA LEU A 212 -5.26 -9.74 -1.36
C LEU A 212 -3.79 -9.42 -1.66
N VAL A 213 -3.18 -8.57 -0.82
CA VAL A 213 -1.74 -8.34 -0.86
C VAL A 213 -1.05 -9.45 -0.07
N ALA A 214 -0.51 -10.44 -0.78
CA ALA A 214 0.20 -11.59 -0.20
C ALA A 214 1.68 -11.57 -0.57
N TRP A 215 2.52 -11.90 0.41
CA TRP A 215 3.98 -11.96 0.27
C TRP A 215 4.46 -13.33 0.73
N LEU A 216 5.43 -13.90 0.03
CA LEU A 216 5.96 -15.21 0.32
C LEU A 216 7.45 -15.12 0.62
N GLU A 217 7.88 -15.60 1.79
CA GLU A 217 9.28 -15.89 2.04
C GLU A 217 9.65 -17.21 1.36
N MET A 218 10.58 -17.10 0.41
CA MET A 218 11.11 -18.23 -0.34
C MET A 218 12.13 -18.99 0.50
N ASP A 219 12.30 -20.28 0.21
CA ASP A 219 13.32 -21.08 0.88
C ASP A 219 14.75 -20.59 0.55
N THR A 220 15.72 -21.02 1.36
CA THR A 220 17.13 -20.61 1.22
C THR A 220 17.73 -21.02 -0.12
N LYS A 221 17.30 -22.15 -0.69
CA LYS A 221 17.75 -22.61 -2.01
C LYS A 221 17.28 -21.68 -3.12
N HIS A 222 16.04 -21.23 -3.04
CA HIS A 222 15.46 -20.31 -4.00
C HIS A 222 16.08 -18.92 -3.86
N ALA A 223 16.27 -18.42 -2.62
CA ALA A 223 16.99 -17.18 -2.39
C ALA A 223 18.40 -17.20 -3.00
N ALA A 224 19.16 -18.28 -2.80
CA ALA A 224 20.49 -18.45 -3.39
C ALA A 224 20.45 -18.49 -4.93
N ARG A 225 19.45 -19.14 -5.54
CA ARG A 225 19.26 -19.10 -7.00
C ARG A 225 18.98 -17.69 -7.50
N MET A 226 18.13 -16.93 -6.81
CA MET A 226 17.83 -15.54 -7.18
C MET A 226 19.05 -14.64 -7.09
N VAL A 227 19.90 -14.82 -6.06
CA VAL A 227 21.22 -14.17 -6.00
C VAL A 227 22.08 -14.57 -7.21
N GLY A 228 22.13 -15.86 -7.54
CA GLY A 228 22.86 -16.36 -8.71
C GLY A 228 22.41 -15.71 -10.03
N ILE A 229 21.09 -15.60 -10.24
CA ILE A 229 20.52 -14.93 -11.42
C ILE A 229 20.89 -13.44 -11.43
N GLY A 230 20.76 -12.77 -10.28
CA GLY A 230 21.16 -11.36 -10.14
C GLY A 230 22.62 -11.13 -10.47
N GLU A 231 23.53 -11.98 -10.00
CA GLU A 231 24.97 -11.91 -10.33
C GLU A 231 25.22 -12.12 -11.83
N VAL A 232 24.49 -13.04 -12.48
CA VAL A 232 24.60 -13.26 -13.94
C VAL A 232 24.13 -12.02 -14.71
N LEU A 233 22.98 -11.45 -14.34
CA LEU A 233 22.47 -10.22 -14.96
C LEU A 233 23.40 -9.05 -14.70
N LEU A 234 23.94 -8.90 -13.49
CA LEU A 234 24.89 -7.84 -13.18
C LEU A 234 26.18 -7.99 -13.98
N LYS A 235 26.70 -9.19 -14.20
CA LYS A 235 27.87 -9.39 -15.05
C LYS A 235 27.53 -9.03 -16.50
N ARG A 236 26.45 -9.57 -17.05
CA ARG A 236 26.04 -9.32 -18.44
C ARG A 236 25.84 -7.82 -18.71
N TYR A 237 25.10 -7.13 -17.84
CA TYR A 237 24.71 -5.74 -18.06
C TYR A 237 25.68 -4.70 -17.46
N ASN A 238 26.62 -5.07 -16.57
CA ASN A 238 27.75 -4.19 -16.21
C ASN A 238 28.93 -4.25 -17.17
N ILE A 239 29.15 -5.37 -17.89
CA ILE A 239 30.31 -5.52 -18.79
C ILE A 239 30.16 -4.65 -20.05
N GLU A 240 28.93 -4.34 -20.48
CA GLU A 240 28.74 -3.64 -21.75
C GLU A 240 28.65 -2.11 -21.66
N GLY A 241 28.52 -1.50 -20.48
CA GLY A 241 28.29 -0.03 -20.41
C GLY A 241 27.00 0.43 -21.12
N VAL A 242 26.16 -0.50 -21.59
CA VAL A 242 24.92 -0.27 -22.34
C VAL A 242 23.72 -0.06 -21.41
N GLY A 243 23.80 -0.47 -20.14
CA GLY A 243 22.64 -0.49 -19.23
C GLY A 243 22.69 0.44 -18.01
N ARG A 244 23.78 1.18 -17.79
CA ARG A 244 23.80 2.18 -16.70
C ARG A 244 23.12 3.45 -17.19
N ASP A 245 21.91 3.68 -16.72
CA ASP A 245 21.25 4.99 -16.82
C ASP A 245 22.01 6.02 -15.96
N ASN A 246 23.16 6.45 -16.48
CA ASN A 246 24.02 7.50 -15.95
C ASN A 246 23.37 8.88 -16.13
N GLY A 247 22.09 9.05 -15.79
CA GLY A 247 21.44 10.37 -15.60
C GLY A 247 21.49 11.35 -16.76
N TYR A 248 21.95 10.96 -17.94
CA TYR A 248 21.99 11.75 -19.16
C TYR A 248 21.22 10.97 -20.21
N VAL A 249 19.92 11.24 -20.29
CA VAL A 249 19.13 10.98 -21.48
C VAL A 249 19.78 11.79 -22.60
N LYS A 250 20.67 11.16 -23.37
CA LYS A 250 21.13 11.72 -24.64
C LYS A 250 19.99 11.47 -25.61
N GLU A 251 19.17 12.48 -25.85
CA GLU A 251 18.24 12.48 -26.99
C GLU A 251 19.05 12.11 -28.23
N ILE A 252 18.74 10.96 -28.82
CA ILE A 252 19.22 10.62 -30.16
C ILE A 252 18.51 11.61 -31.07
N PRO A 253 19.21 12.54 -31.75
CA PRO A 253 18.57 13.38 -32.74
C PRO A 253 17.98 12.43 -33.76
N ARG A 254 16.66 12.48 -33.96
CA ARG A 254 16.03 11.83 -35.11
C ARG A 254 16.68 12.45 -36.34
N GLY A 255 17.65 11.73 -36.91
CA GLY A 255 18.25 12.09 -38.19
C GLY A 255 17.11 12.23 -39.19
N ALA A 256 16.88 13.46 -39.63
CA ALA A 256 16.08 13.73 -40.80
C ALA A 256 16.75 12.97 -41.96
N GLY A 257 16.18 11.83 -42.31
CA GLY A 257 16.54 11.11 -43.53
C GLY A 257 16.17 11.98 -44.72
N GLN A 258 17.11 12.80 -45.19
CA GLN A 258 17.10 13.25 -46.57
C GLN A 258 17.85 12.22 -47.39
N ALA A 259 17.10 11.50 -48.22
CA ALA A 259 17.62 10.67 -49.28
C ALA A 259 18.39 11.55 -50.27
N VAL A 260 19.68 11.28 -50.44
CA VAL A 260 20.44 11.79 -51.58
C VAL A 260 20.30 10.76 -52.70
N VAL A 261 19.52 11.11 -53.72
CA VAL A 261 19.49 10.38 -54.99
C VAL A 261 20.74 10.79 -55.77
N GLN A 262 21.68 9.87 -55.97
CA GLN A 262 22.68 10.02 -57.02
C GLN A 262 22.01 9.63 -58.34
N VAL A 263 21.89 10.61 -59.24
CA VAL A 263 21.63 10.39 -60.66
C VAL A 263 23.00 10.45 -61.33
N GLU A 264 23.33 9.42 -62.10
CA GLU A 264 24.49 9.39 -63.01
C GLU A 264 24.39 10.48 -64.09
#